data_AF-Q55H32-F1
#
_entry.id   AF-Q55H32-F1
#
_cell.length_a   1.000
_cell.length_b   1.000
_cell.length_c   1.000
_cell.angle_alpha   90.00
_cell.angle_beta   90.00
_cell.angle_gamma   90.00
#
_symmetry.space_group_name_H-M   'P 1'
#
loop_
_entity.id
_entity.type
_entity.pdbx_description
1 polymer ?
#
loop_
_entity_poly.entity_id
_entity_poly.type
_entity_poly.pdbx_seq_one_letter_code
_entity_poly.pdbx_strand_id
1 'polypeptide(L)'
;MTGIHKLRPSSAKYKEIWDANQVFKHLSTIKVIPKYTYTALLNKTLVLCKMFGLARSSDLVKWSFKGLIITIDSIKGPVINAKEQRSGVVSILELTSLDDTNSQVCPVRHLATYLRASKGRRKPHSGDSVFIKNEGEPLQVNDINSIVLSTLSKSGIDIVKFKSHSTRSAMASLLLSNNVPFHVVKKMGRWKSNDTVDTFYDKRIIGEKSGGFLNTVQIS
;
A
#
# COMPACT_ATOMS: atom_id res chain seq x y z
N MET A 1 14.95 11.74 28.25
CA MET A 1 15.52 12.42 27.07
C MET A 1 14.42 12.72 26.05
N THR A 2 13.74 13.86 26.18
CA THR A 2 12.63 14.29 25.30
C THR A 2 12.88 15.65 24.64
N GLY A 3 14.14 16.12 24.65
CA GLY A 3 14.47 17.52 24.36
C GLY A 3 14.88 17.88 22.93
N ILE A 4 15.43 16.96 22.13
CA ILE A 4 16.10 17.36 20.87
C ILE A 4 15.15 17.38 19.66
N HIS A 5 14.00 16.70 19.72
CA HIS A 5 13.10 16.56 18.56
C HIS A 5 12.32 17.84 18.20
N LYS A 6 12.38 18.90 19.04
CA LYS A 6 11.67 20.17 18.81
C LYS A 6 12.46 21.22 18.02
N LEU A 7 13.78 21.08 17.87
CA LEU A 7 14.60 22.16 17.29
C LEU A 7 14.47 22.29 15.77
N ARG A 8 14.02 21.25 15.07
CA ARG A 8 13.65 21.33 13.66
C ARG A 8 12.41 20.49 13.43
N PRO A 9 11.21 21.09 13.22
CA PRO A 9 10.07 20.31 12.76
C PRO A 9 10.48 19.52 11.51
N SER A 10 10.04 18.26 11.44
CA SER A 10 10.29 17.41 10.29
C SER A 10 9.77 18.11 9.03
N SER A 11 10.65 18.45 8.09
CA SER A 11 10.22 18.98 6.80
C SER A 11 9.73 17.84 5.89
N ALA A 12 8.80 18.17 4.99
CA ALA A 12 8.35 17.23 3.98
C ALA A 12 9.51 16.89 3.04
N LYS A 13 9.82 15.59 2.90
CA LYS A 13 10.90 15.14 2.01
C LYS A 13 10.66 15.52 0.54
N TYR A 14 9.40 15.55 0.12
CA TYR A 14 9.00 15.80 -1.26
C TYR A 14 8.10 17.03 -1.32
N LYS A 15 8.33 17.91 -2.30
CA LYS A 15 7.43 19.04 -2.65
C LYS A 15 6.38 18.64 -3.70
N GLU A 16 6.72 17.63 -4.50
CA GLU A 16 5.93 17.09 -5.60
C GLU A 16 6.06 15.57 -5.60
N ILE A 17 5.11 14.88 -6.22
CA ILE A 17 5.04 13.42 -6.21
C ILE A 17 4.69 12.89 -7.61
N TRP A 18 5.09 11.66 -7.89
CA TRP A 18 4.77 10.98 -9.15
C TRP A 18 3.30 10.53 -9.21
N ASP A 19 2.74 10.42 -10.43
CA ASP A 19 1.38 9.90 -10.63
C ASP A 19 1.28 8.39 -10.37
N ALA A 20 0.45 8.02 -9.40
CA ALA A 20 0.13 6.63 -9.05
C ALA A 20 -0.44 5.81 -10.22
N ASN A 21 -1.11 6.45 -11.20
CA ASN A 21 -1.63 5.76 -12.38
C ASN A 21 -0.54 5.11 -13.23
N GLN A 22 0.70 5.62 -13.24
CA GLN A 22 1.82 4.99 -13.94
C GLN A 22 2.10 3.57 -13.42
N VAL A 23 2.02 3.41 -12.09
CA VAL A 23 2.20 2.10 -11.46
C VAL A 23 1.00 1.20 -11.73
N PHE A 24 -0.23 1.71 -11.70
CA PHE A 24 -1.41 0.90 -12.02
C PHE A 24 -1.41 0.43 -13.48
N LYS A 25 -1.02 1.30 -14.42
CA LYS A 25 -0.81 0.97 -15.84
C LYS A 25 0.25 -0.11 -16.00
N HIS A 26 1.36 -0.03 -15.27
CA HIS A 26 2.36 -1.10 -15.28
C HIS A 26 1.80 -2.41 -14.71
N LEU A 27 1.18 -2.37 -13.52
CA LEU A 27 0.65 -3.55 -12.84
C LEU A 27 -0.47 -4.25 -13.64
N SER A 28 -1.26 -3.52 -14.42
CA SER A 28 -2.30 -4.10 -15.27
C SER A 28 -1.72 -4.93 -16.43
N THR A 29 -0.52 -4.60 -16.91
CA THR A 29 0.18 -5.40 -17.95
C THR A 29 0.75 -6.71 -17.44
N ILE A 30 0.95 -6.85 -16.13
CA ILE A 30 1.50 -8.06 -15.52
C ILE A 30 0.41 -9.14 -15.48
N LYS A 31 0.44 -10.03 -16.46
CA LYS A 31 -0.37 -11.25 -16.49
C LYS A 31 0.22 -12.27 -15.51
N VAL A 32 -0.58 -12.69 -14.53
CA VAL A 32 -0.20 -13.79 -13.63
C VAL A 32 -0.48 -15.11 -14.36
N ILE A 33 0.52 -15.62 -15.08
CA ILE A 33 0.45 -16.92 -15.76
C ILE A 33 1.00 -18.05 -14.88
N PRO A 34 0.49 -19.30 -14.98
CA PRO A 34 0.92 -20.48 -14.21
C PRO A 34 2.43 -20.60 -13.98
N LYS A 35 3.22 -20.31 -15.04
CA LYS A 35 4.68 -20.42 -15.08
C LYS A 35 5.45 -19.46 -14.16
N TYR A 36 4.89 -18.30 -13.80
CA TYR A 36 5.53 -17.28 -12.94
C TYR A 36 4.72 -17.00 -11.66
N THR A 37 3.87 -17.94 -11.27
CA THR A 37 2.67 -17.69 -10.45
C THR A 37 2.91 -17.01 -9.12
N TYR A 38 3.73 -17.59 -8.24
CA TYR A 38 3.69 -17.17 -6.84
C TYR A 38 4.40 -15.84 -6.58
N THR A 39 5.65 -15.68 -7.01
CA THR A 39 6.42 -14.45 -6.78
C THR A 39 5.81 -13.25 -7.51
N ALA A 40 5.32 -13.43 -8.74
CA ALA A 40 4.64 -12.36 -9.47
C ALA A 40 3.33 -11.95 -8.79
N LEU A 41 2.52 -12.94 -8.37
CA LEU A 41 1.29 -12.70 -7.60
C LEU A 41 1.59 -12.00 -6.27
N LEU A 42 2.57 -12.49 -5.50
CA LEU A 42 3.03 -11.87 -4.26
C LEU A 42 3.40 -10.40 -4.47
N ASN A 43 4.27 -10.12 -5.45
CA ASN A 43 4.78 -8.77 -5.68
C ASN A 43 3.66 -7.82 -6.13
N LYS A 44 2.83 -8.24 -7.09
CA LYS A 44 1.69 -7.45 -7.57
C LYS A 44 0.71 -7.16 -6.44
N THR A 45 0.28 -8.20 -5.72
CA THR A 45 -0.65 -8.05 -4.59
C THR A 45 -0.08 -7.14 -3.51
N LEU A 46 1.20 -7.31 -3.13
CA LEU A 46 1.85 -6.50 -2.11
C LEU A 46 1.86 -5.01 -2.47
N VAL A 47 2.19 -4.66 -3.71
CA VAL A 47 2.21 -3.26 -4.15
C VAL A 47 0.79 -2.67 -4.17
N LEU A 48 -0.20 -3.41 -4.66
CA LEU A 48 -1.61 -2.99 -4.62
C LEU A 48 -2.06 -2.74 -3.17
N CYS A 49 -1.84 -3.70 -2.26
CA CYS A 49 -2.17 -3.53 -0.85
C CYS A 49 -1.43 -2.35 -0.20
N LYS A 50 -0.17 -2.10 -0.61
CA LYS A 50 0.60 -0.96 -0.10
C LYS A 50 0.00 0.38 -0.53
N MET A 51 -0.40 0.50 -1.79
CA MET A 51 -0.96 1.72 -2.35
C MET A 51 -2.39 1.94 -1.84
N PHE A 52 -3.30 1.00 -2.10
CA PHE A 52 -4.71 1.07 -1.66
C PHE A 52 -4.87 0.96 -0.14
N GLY A 53 -3.86 0.54 0.61
CA GLY A 53 -3.89 0.61 2.08
C GLY A 53 -3.24 1.86 2.66
N LEU A 54 -2.70 2.74 1.79
CA LEU A 54 -1.80 3.82 2.17
C LEU A 54 -0.77 3.35 3.21
N ALA A 55 -0.17 2.17 3.00
CA ALA A 55 0.52 1.41 4.04
C ALA A 55 2.03 1.71 4.11
N ARG A 56 2.56 1.81 5.34
CA ARG A 56 4.02 1.69 5.55
C ARG A 56 4.42 0.25 5.29
N SER A 57 5.67 0.04 4.92
CA SER A 57 6.20 -1.33 4.76
C SER A 57 6.13 -2.10 6.08
N SER A 58 6.35 -1.42 7.22
CA SER A 58 6.16 -2.03 8.55
C SER A 58 4.73 -2.49 8.82
N ASP A 59 3.73 -1.81 8.25
CA ASP A 59 2.34 -2.17 8.47
C ASP A 59 2.04 -3.53 7.81
N LEU A 60 2.59 -3.76 6.61
CA LEU A 60 2.41 -5.00 5.87
C LEU A 60 3.16 -6.19 6.47
N VAL A 61 4.34 -5.96 7.09
CA VAL A 61 5.05 -7.00 7.86
C VAL A 61 4.24 -7.41 9.09
N LYS A 62 3.58 -6.44 9.73
CA LYS A 62 2.86 -6.59 11.00
C LYS A 62 1.36 -6.81 10.83
N TRP A 63 0.87 -6.95 9.60
CA TRP A 63 -0.53 -7.20 9.33
C TRP A 63 -0.83 -8.65 9.70
N SER A 64 -1.74 -8.85 10.65
CA SER A 64 -2.09 -10.17 11.18
C SER A 64 -2.89 -10.95 10.15
N PHE A 65 -2.36 -12.11 9.75
CA PHE A 65 -3.06 -13.06 8.88
C PHE A 65 -4.25 -13.70 9.57
N LYS A 66 -4.10 -14.11 10.83
CA LYS A 66 -5.17 -14.72 11.63
C LYS A 66 -6.28 -13.74 11.96
N GLY A 67 -5.97 -12.44 12.04
CA GLY A 67 -6.93 -11.37 12.30
C GLY A 67 -7.62 -10.82 11.05
N LEU A 68 -7.42 -11.40 9.86
CA LEU A 68 -8.10 -10.94 8.65
C LEU A 68 -9.60 -11.25 8.69
N ILE A 69 -10.41 -10.23 8.44
CA ILE A 69 -11.83 -10.33 8.10
C ILE A 69 -11.92 -10.13 6.59
N ILE A 70 -12.41 -11.15 5.88
CA ILE A 70 -12.45 -11.22 4.43
C ILE A 70 -13.91 -11.23 3.99
N THR A 71 -14.32 -10.24 3.20
CA THR A 71 -15.60 -10.20 2.50
C THR A 71 -15.36 -10.03 1.00
N ILE A 72 -16.44 -9.99 0.20
CA ILE A 72 -16.35 -9.69 -1.23
C ILE A 72 -15.98 -8.22 -1.49
N ASP A 73 -16.38 -7.33 -0.58
CA ASP A 73 -16.23 -5.88 -0.71
C ASP A 73 -14.99 -5.34 -0.02
N SER A 74 -14.45 -6.04 0.99
CA SER A 74 -13.27 -5.58 1.70
C SER A 74 -12.46 -6.70 2.34
N ILE A 75 -11.18 -6.42 2.54
CA ILE A 75 -10.31 -7.22 3.41
C ILE A 75 -9.67 -6.27 4.41
N LYS A 76 -9.89 -6.55 5.70
CA LYS A 76 -9.34 -5.76 6.78
C LYS A 76 -8.75 -6.63 7.89
N GLY A 77 -7.79 -6.08 8.61
CA GLY A 77 -7.24 -6.76 9.78
C GLY A 77 -6.30 -5.87 10.59
N PRO A 78 -5.93 -6.30 11.80
CA PRO A 78 -5.12 -5.51 12.70
C PRO A 78 -3.65 -5.48 12.27
N VAL A 79 -3.03 -4.31 12.39
CA VAL A 79 -1.58 -4.12 12.31
C VAL A 79 -1.03 -4.17 13.73
N ILE A 80 -0.35 -5.27 14.06
CA ILE A 80 0.18 -5.51 15.41
C ILE A 80 1.33 -4.54 15.69
N ASN A 81 1.32 -3.85 16.85
CA ASN A 81 2.37 -2.88 17.21
C ASN A 81 2.59 -1.82 16.12
N ALA A 82 1.50 -1.25 15.59
CA ALA A 82 1.55 -0.22 14.57
C ALA A 82 2.29 1.03 15.07
N LYS A 83 3.04 1.71 14.18
CA LYS A 83 3.83 2.89 14.57
C LYS A 83 2.97 4.05 15.11
N GLU A 84 1.72 4.16 14.66
CA GLU A 84 0.79 5.19 15.13
C GLU A 84 0.11 4.85 16.47
N GLN A 85 0.10 3.58 16.89
CA GLN A 85 -0.59 3.12 18.09
C GLN A 85 0.00 3.80 19.33
N ARG A 86 -0.79 4.64 20.00
CA ARG A 86 -0.38 5.31 21.25
C ARG A 86 -1.38 5.25 22.40
N SER A 87 -2.50 4.52 22.28
CA SER A 87 -3.54 4.53 23.33
C SER A 87 -4.39 3.26 23.36
N GLY A 88 -3.81 2.09 23.11
CA GLY A 88 -4.56 0.82 23.10
C GLY A 88 -5.49 0.61 21.90
N VAL A 89 -5.82 1.65 21.13
CA VAL A 89 -6.61 1.53 19.89
C VAL A 89 -5.82 0.75 18.84
N VAL A 90 -6.38 -0.38 18.42
CA VAL A 90 -5.81 -1.25 17.39
C VAL A 90 -5.87 -0.55 16.04
N SER A 91 -4.73 -0.45 15.35
CA SER A 91 -4.69 0.06 13.98
C SER A 91 -5.20 -0.99 13.01
N ILE A 92 -6.24 -0.67 12.25
CA ILE A 92 -6.82 -1.56 11.24
C ILE A 92 -6.34 -1.12 9.85
N LEU A 93 -5.72 -2.04 9.12
CA LEU A 93 -5.47 -1.88 7.70
C LEU A 93 -6.66 -2.49 6.95
N GLU A 94 -7.31 -1.68 6.12
CA GLU A 94 -8.49 -2.04 5.35
C GLU A 94 -8.25 -1.75 3.87
N LEU A 95 -8.66 -2.68 3.02
CA LEU A 95 -8.65 -2.59 1.57
C LEU A 95 -10.09 -2.73 1.10
N THR A 96 -10.54 -1.79 0.29
CA THR A 96 -11.87 -1.84 -0.35
C THR A 96 -11.73 -2.40 -1.76
N SER A 97 -12.73 -3.17 -2.17
CA SER A 97 -12.84 -3.68 -3.53
C SER A 97 -13.02 -2.53 -4.51
N LEU A 98 -12.67 -2.78 -5.76
CA LEU A 98 -12.92 -1.85 -6.85
C LEU A 98 -14.00 -2.45 -7.73
N ASP A 99 -14.64 -1.60 -8.50
CA ASP A 99 -15.56 -1.99 -9.55
C ASP A 99 -14.86 -2.87 -10.62
N ASP A 100 -15.67 -3.51 -11.47
CA ASP A 100 -15.16 -4.43 -12.49
C ASP A 100 -14.27 -3.74 -13.53
N THR A 101 -14.44 -2.43 -13.75
CA THR A 101 -13.62 -1.64 -14.68
C THR A 101 -12.15 -1.66 -14.26
N ASN A 102 -11.87 -1.76 -12.96
CA ASN A 102 -10.52 -1.75 -12.38
C ASN A 102 -10.09 -3.12 -11.81
N SER A 103 -10.73 -4.20 -12.25
CA SER A 103 -10.49 -5.56 -11.76
C SER A 103 -9.02 -6.00 -11.80
N GLN A 104 -8.25 -5.54 -12.80
CA GLN A 104 -6.82 -5.87 -12.98
C GLN A 104 -5.88 -5.30 -11.92
N VAL A 105 -6.35 -4.33 -11.12
CA VAL A 105 -5.62 -3.72 -10.01
C VAL A 105 -6.42 -3.74 -8.71
N CYS A 106 -7.56 -4.44 -8.67
CA CYS A 106 -8.37 -4.54 -7.48
C CYS A 106 -7.58 -5.21 -6.33
N PRO A 107 -7.32 -4.50 -5.21
CA PRO A 107 -6.49 -5.03 -4.12
C PRO A 107 -7.15 -6.21 -3.43
N VAL A 108 -8.49 -6.20 -3.27
CA VAL A 108 -9.24 -7.29 -2.63
C VAL A 108 -9.17 -8.58 -3.45
N ARG A 109 -9.39 -8.52 -4.78
CA ARG A 109 -9.31 -9.71 -5.65
C ARG A 109 -7.90 -10.30 -5.69
N HIS A 110 -6.89 -9.44 -5.79
CA HIS A 110 -5.48 -9.86 -5.81
C HIS A 110 -5.05 -10.45 -4.47
N LEU A 111 -5.49 -9.86 -3.36
CA LEU A 111 -5.21 -10.39 -2.03
C LEU A 111 -5.92 -11.72 -1.80
N ALA A 112 -7.21 -11.84 -2.10
CA ALA A 112 -7.93 -13.11 -1.99
C ALA A 112 -7.28 -14.24 -2.81
N THR A 113 -6.83 -13.94 -4.03
CA THR A 113 -6.11 -14.88 -4.89
C THR A 113 -4.76 -15.29 -4.29
N TYR A 114 -3.99 -14.32 -3.78
CA TYR A 114 -2.74 -14.56 -3.09
C TYR A 114 -2.92 -15.41 -1.82
N LEU A 115 -3.94 -15.15 -1.01
CA LEU A 115 -4.21 -15.90 0.22
C LEU A 115 -4.52 -17.38 -0.09
N ARG A 116 -5.27 -17.66 -1.17
CA ARG A 116 -5.47 -19.04 -1.66
C ARG A 116 -4.17 -19.68 -2.12
N ALA A 117 -3.38 -18.99 -2.94
CA ALA A 117 -2.12 -19.50 -3.49
C ALA A 117 -1.02 -19.71 -2.42
N SER A 118 -1.06 -18.93 -1.33
CA SER A 118 -0.11 -19.05 -0.22
C SER A 118 -0.45 -20.18 0.77
N LYS A 119 -1.67 -20.75 0.73
CA LYS A 119 -2.12 -21.78 1.69
C LYS A 119 -1.14 -22.95 1.82
N GLY A 120 -0.69 -23.53 0.70
CA GLY A 120 0.27 -24.66 0.70
C GLY A 120 1.71 -24.29 1.10
N ARG A 121 2.02 -22.99 1.18
CA ARG A 121 3.35 -22.45 1.53
C ARG A 121 3.44 -21.99 2.98
N ARG A 122 2.32 -21.90 3.69
CA ARG A 122 2.29 -21.51 5.11
C ARG A 122 2.85 -22.65 5.97
N LYS A 123 3.87 -22.34 6.74
CA LYS A 123 4.59 -23.24 7.67
C LYS A 123 4.52 -22.67 9.09
N PRO A 124 4.88 -23.43 10.14
CA PRO A 124 4.92 -22.89 11.50
C PRO A 124 5.76 -21.60 11.61
N HIS A 125 6.89 -21.54 10.91
CA HIS A 125 7.77 -20.36 10.88
C HIS A 125 7.24 -19.18 10.06
N SER A 126 6.16 -19.36 9.29
CA SER A 126 5.42 -18.24 8.68
C SER A 126 4.80 -17.31 9.71
N GLY A 127 4.61 -17.79 10.94
CA GLY A 127 3.98 -17.02 12.01
C GLY A 127 2.60 -16.49 11.62
N ASP A 128 2.34 -15.24 11.98
CA ASP A 128 1.07 -14.55 11.70
C ASP A 128 1.16 -13.57 10.50
N SER A 129 2.15 -13.74 9.64
CA SER A 129 2.37 -12.80 8.53
C SER A 129 1.43 -13.06 7.35
N VAL A 130 0.79 -11.99 6.86
CA VAL A 130 0.01 -12.05 5.62
C VAL A 130 0.91 -12.43 4.44
N PHE A 131 2.02 -11.72 4.27
CA PHE A 131 2.93 -11.91 3.14
C PHE A 131 4.14 -12.78 3.50
N ILE A 132 4.27 -13.91 2.81
CA ILE A 132 5.35 -14.88 2.96
C ILE A 132 6.05 -15.17 1.63
N LYS A 133 7.34 -15.49 1.71
CA LYS A 133 8.19 -16.00 0.61
C LYS A 133 7.68 -17.36 0.12
N ASN A 134 8.26 -17.85 -0.97
CA ASN A 134 7.84 -19.11 -1.55
C ASN A 134 8.13 -20.30 -0.61
N GLU A 135 9.17 -20.18 0.20
CA GLU A 135 9.66 -21.16 1.18
C GLU A 135 8.93 -21.04 2.55
N GLY A 136 8.09 -20.01 2.71
CA GLY A 136 7.20 -19.82 3.86
C GLY A 136 7.62 -18.73 4.83
N GLU A 137 8.79 -18.12 4.67
CA GLU A 137 9.30 -17.10 5.61
C GLU A 137 8.51 -15.80 5.47
N PRO A 138 8.22 -15.11 6.59
CA PRO A 138 7.69 -13.75 6.57
C PRO A 138 8.56 -12.79 5.77
N LEU A 139 7.92 -11.96 4.93
CA LEU A 139 8.62 -10.82 4.34
C LEU A 139 9.05 -9.83 5.43
N GLN A 140 10.29 -9.37 5.33
CA GLN A 140 10.85 -8.32 6.17
C GLN A 140 10.66 -6.95 5.51
N VAL A 141 10.83 -5.87 6.28
CA VAL A 141 10.67 -4.50 5.79
C VAL A 141 11.56 -4.23 4.56
N ASN A 142 12.77 -4.79 4.53
CA ASN A 142 13.69 -4.66 3.41
C ASN A 142 13.19 -5.38 2.16
N ASP A 143 12.62 -6.59 2.31
CA ASP A 143 12.02 -7.32 1.17
C ASP A 143 10.90 -6.49 0.55
N ILE A 144 9.99 -5.96 1.37
CA ILE A 144 8.88 -5.11 0.92
C ILE A 144 9.39 -3.86 0.22
N ASN A 145 10.41 -3.20 0.77
CA ASN A 145 10.99 -2.01 0.14
C ASN A 145 11.61 -2.34 -1.21
N SER A 146 12.34 -3.45 -1.34
CA SER A 146 12.94 -3.88 -2.60
C SER A 146 11.89 -4.21 -3.66
N ILE A 147 10.82 -4.94 -3.30
CA ILE A 147 9.71 -5.25 -4.21
C ILE A 147 9.04 -3.98 -4.73
N VAL A 148 8.76 -3.03 -3.82
CA VAL A 148 8.14 -1.76 -4.17
C VAL A 148 9.05 -0.94 -5.07
N LEU A 149 10.33 -0.76 -4.70
CA LEU A 149 11.28 0.00 -5.52
C LEU A 149 11.48 -0.61 -6.91
N SER A 150 11.55 -1.95 -7.01
CA SER A 150 11.62 -2.64 -8.30
C SER A 150 10.38 -2.34 -9.15
N THR A 151 9.19 -2.37 -8.55
CA THR A 151 7.93 -2.06 -9.25
C THR A 151 7.87 -0.60 -9.69
N LEU A 152 8.27 0.34 -8.83
CA LEU A 152 8.34 1.76 -9.16
C LEU A 152 9.29 2.01 -10.33
N SER A 153 10.50 1.44 -10.29
CA SER A 153 11.48 1.57 -11.37
C SER A 153 10.95 1.02 -12.69
N LYS A 154 10.32 -0.16 -12.68
CA LYS A 154 9.69 -0.75 -13.88
C LYS A 154 8.50 0.05 -14.40
N SER A 155 7.89 0.88 -13.56
CA SER A 155 6.79 1.78 -13.92
C SER A 155 7.29 3.15 -14.42
N GLY A 156 8.61 3.33 -14.59
CA GLY A 156 9.21 4.60 -15.05
C GLY A 156 9.44 5.63 -13.94
N ILE A 157 9.26 5.28 -12.67
CA ILE A 157 9.47 6.21 -11.55
C ILE A 157 10.96 6.28 -11.18
N ASP A 158 11.49 7.49 -11.05
CA ASP A 158 12.84 7.74 -10.56
C ASP A 158 12.98 7.32 -9.09
N ILE A 159 13.59 6.16 -8.86
CA ILE A 159 13.83 5.60 -7.53
C ILE A 159 15.04 6.21 -6.80
N VAL A 160 15.88 6.99 -7.48
CA VAL A 160 16.94 7.78 -6.84
C VAL A 160 16.26 8.87 -6.00
N LYS A 161 15.31 9.60 -6.62
CA LYS A 161 14.46 10.61 -5.96
C LYS A 161 13.43 9.99 -5.02
N PHE A 162 12.60 9.06 -5.51
CA PHE A 162 11.43 8.56 -4.79
C PHE A 162 11.66 7.17 -4.19
N LYS A 163 11.57 7.07 -2.86
CA LYS A 163 11.73 5.78 -2.15
C LYS A 163 10.40 5.08 -1.93
N SER A 164 10.42 3.81 -1.48
CA SER A 164 9.22 2.98 -1.19
C SER A 164 8.12 3.70 -0.38
N HIS A 165 8.48 4.60 0.54
CA HIS A 165 7.50 5.36 1.33
C HIS A 165 6.69 6.38 0.50
N SER A 166 7.22 6.82 -0.64
CA SER A 166 6.56 7.80 -1.54
C SER A 166 5.23 7.30 -2.10
N THR A 167 4.99 5.99 -2.13
CA THR A 167 3.69 5.42 -2.58
C THR A 167 2.52 5.92 -1.75
N ARG A 168 2.74 6.20 -0.46
CA ARG A 168 1.70 6.77 0.42
C ARG A 168 1.31 8.16 -0.03
N SER A 169 2.28 9.02 -0.32
CA SER A 169 2.02 10.37 -0.82
C SER A 169 1.40 10.32 -2.21
N ALA A 170 1.94 9.50 -3.12
CA ALA A 170 1.44 9.40 -4.50
C ALA A 170 -0.03 8.98 -4.56
N MET A 171 -0.38 7.93 -3.80
CA MET A 171 -1.75 7.45 -3.76
C MET A 171 -2.70 8.42 -3.03
N ALA A 172 -2.25 9.05 -1.94
CA ALA A 172 -3.07 10.03 -1.22
C ALA A 172 -3.39 11.25 -2.08
N SER A 173 -2.39 11.79 -2.77
CA SER A 173 -2.58 12.88 -3.74
C SER A 173 -3.51 12.49 -4.87
N LEU A 174 -3.39 11.26 -5.41
CA LEU A 174 -4.32 10.79 -6.45
C LEU A 174 -5.77 10.78 -5.93
N LEU A 175 -6.01 10.19 -4.75
CA LEU A 175 -7.34 10.12 -4.15
C LEU A 175 -7.94 11.51 -3.91
N LEU A 176 -7.15 12.42 -3.31
CA LEU A 176 -7.58 13.80 -3.07
C LEU A 176 -7.86 14.55 -4.37
N SER A 177 -7.03 14.35 -5.41
CA SER A 177 -7.24 14.95 -6.72
C SER A 177 -8.49 14.42 -7.45
N ASN A 178 -8.95 13.22 -7.09
CA ASN A 178 -10.19 12.60 -7.56
C ASN A 178 -11.37 12.88 -6.61
N ASN A 179 -11.29 13.92 -5.77
CA ASN A 179 -12.35 14.36 -4.86
C ASN A 179 -12.79 13.33 -3.81
N VAL A 180 -11.95 12.32 -3.50
CA VAL A 180 -12.19 11.46 -2.34
C VAL A 180 -12.13 12.33 -1.08
N PRO A 181 -13.15 12.32 -0.21
CA PRO A 181 -13.20 13.22 0.93
C PRO A 181 -11.96 13.11 1.81
N PHE A 182 -11.39 14.25 2.20
CA PHE A 182 -10.15 14.32 2.96
C PHE A 182 -10.16 13.44 4.22
N HIS A 183 -11.27 13.40 4.95
CA HIS A 183 -11.40 12.60 6.16
C HIS A 183 -11.33 11.08 5.87
N VAL A 184 -11.79 10.63 4.70
CA VAL A 184 -11.68 9.23 4.25
C VAL A 184 -10.21 8.90 3.96
N VAL A 185 -9.53 9.74 3.18
CA VAL A 185 -8.10 9.58 2.88
C VAL A 185 -7.25 9.60 4.16
N LYS A 186 -7.59 10.50 5.10
CA LYS A 186 -6.97 10.57 6.43
C LYS A 186 -7.14 9.28 7.24
N LYS A 187 -8.37 8.75 7.28
CA LYS A 187 -8.71 7.50 7.98
C LYS A 187 -7.96 6.31 7.37
N MET A 188 -8.00 6.18 6.04
CA MET A 188 -7.29 5.14 5.27
C MET A 188 -5.77 5.18 5.51
N GLY A 189 -5.19 6.37 5.48
CA GLY A 189 -3.78 6.61 5.78
C GLY A 189 -3.41 6.40 7.26
N ARG A 190 -4.40 6.31 8.16
CA ARG A 190 -4.21 6.24 9.63
C ARG A 190 -3.33 7.39 10.13
N TRP A 191 -3.59 8.59 9.61
CA TRP A 191 -2.88 9.81 10.01
C TRP A 191 -3.58 10.51 11.17
N LYS A 192 -2.79 11.07 12.09
CA LYS A 192 -3.28 11.62 13.36
C LYS A 192 -3.95 12.99 13.20
N SER A 193 -3.36 13.86 12.39
CA SER A 193 -3.85 15.23 12.17
C SER A 193 -4.05 15.51 10.69
N ASN A 194 -4.84 16.54 10.40
CA ASN A 194 -5.01 17.04 9.04
C ASN A 194 -3.68 17.59 8.53
N ASP A 195 -2.97 18.36 9.37
CA ASP A 195 -1.63 18.89 9.08
C ASP A 195 -0.64 17.82 8.64
N THR A 196 -0.77 16.59 9.15
CA THR A 196 0.09 15.48 8.74
C THR A 196 -0.12 15.15 7.26
N VAL A 197 -1.39 15.11 6.82
CA VAL A 197 -1.75 14.83 5.43
C VAL A 197 -1.26 15.97 4.55
N ASP A 198 -1.64 17.20 4.88
CA ASP A 198 -1.29 18.40 4.09
C ASP A 198 0.23 18.58 3.97
N THR A 199 0.95 18.46 5.09
CA THR A 199 2.39 18.69 5.13
C THR A 199 3.16 17.57 4.45
N PHE A 200 2.80 16.29 4.64
CA PHE A 200 3.68 15.17 4.25
C PHE A 200 3.17 14.31 3.08
N TYR A 201 1.87 14.30 2.82
CA TYR A 201 1.27 13.32 1.89
C TYR A 201 0.53 13.95 0.73
N ASP A 202 -0.17 15.06 0.93
CA ASP A 202 -0.79 15.81 -0.17
C ASP A 202 0.27 16.68 -0.87
N LYS A 203 0.48 16.41 -2.17
CA LYS A 203 1.57 16.92 -2.99
C LYS A 203 1.09 17.14 -4.40
N ARG A 204 1.68 18.14 -5.05
CA ARG A 204 1.50 18.36 -6.49
C ARG A 204 1.96 17.11 -7.26
N ILE A 205 1.05 16.50 -8.02
CA ILE A 205 1.37 15.37 -8.89
C ILE A 205 2.11 15.89 -10.14
N ILE A 206 3.24 15.28 -10.45
CA ILE A 206 4.05 15.51 -11.67
C ILE A 206 4.07 14.26 -12.55
N GLY A 207 4.23 14.46 -13.85
CA GLY A 207 4.15 13.39 -14.85
C GLY A 207 2.76 13.27 -15.47
N GLU A 208 2.48 12.12 -16.08
CA GLU A 208 1.42 11.98 -17.08
C GLU A 208 -0.01 12.18 -16.50
N LYS A 209 -0.56 13.37 -16.74
CA LYS A 209 -1.99 13.67 -16.75
C LYS A 209 -2.48 13.65 -18.20
N SER A 210 -3.37 12.71 -18.53
CA SER A 210 -4.53 12.85 -19.45
C SER A 210 -5.32 11.53 -19.44
N GLY A 211 -6.45 11.46 -18.73
CA GLY A 211 -7.39 10.32 -18.75
C GLY A 211 -7.10 9.15 -17.78
N GLY A 212 -6.68 9.43 -16.55
CA GLY A 212 -6.23 8.45 -15.55
C GLY A 212 -7.09 7.20 -15.37
N PHE A 213 -6.41 6.04 -15.25
CA PHE A 213 -7.01 4.71 -15.10
C PHE A 213 -7.99 4.63 -13.92
N LEU A 214 -7.69 5.30 -12.80
CA LEU A 214 -8.48 5.29 -11.57
C LEU A 214 -9.32 6.56 -11.33
N ASN A 215 -9.73 7.28 -12.38
CA ASN A 215 -10.56 8.49 -12.22
C ASN A 215 -11.92 8.23 -11.54
N THR A 216 -12.34 6.97 -11.40
CA THR A 216 -13.64 6.57 -10.81
C THR A 216 -13.46 5.60 -9.64
N VAL A 217 -12.43 5.79 -8.81
CA VAL A 217 -12.35 5.06 -7.53
C VAL A 217 -13.37 5.67 -6.55
N GLN A 218 -14.62 5.22 -6.65
CA GLN A 218 -15.60 5.42 -5.57
C GLN A 218 -15.21 4.52 -4.41
N ILE A 219 -14.48 5.08 -3.44
CA ILE A 219 -14.34 4.48 -2.11
C ILE A 219 -15.50 5.04 -1.30
N SER A 220 -16.56 4.24 -1.18
CA SER A 220 -17.68 4.50 -0.25
C SER A 220 -17.26 4.25 1.19
#